data_AF-A0A3E1Y801-F1
#
_entry.id   AF-A0A3E1Y801-F1
#
_cell.length_a   1.000
_cell.length_b   1.000
_cell.length_c   1.000
_cell.angle_alpha   90.00
_cell.angle_beta   90.00
_cell.angle_gamma   90.00
#
_symmetry.space_group_name_H-M   'P 1'
#
loop_
_entity.id
_entity.type
_entity.pdbx_description
1 polymer ?
#
loop_
_entity_poly.entity_id
_entity_poly.type
_entity_poly.pdbx_seq_one_letter_code
_entity_poly.pdbx_strand_id
1 'polypeptide(L)'
;MKFIDIKLSLSLLILLTVLSCQNRSTTIGKSSNTQSTDSIEHFNVKDSILRLTATPQTDGEICLKYYLNHFASERDLCFKYFDYSDVIFPNISVGILNGHSFRKSNYGLIHDSILVLPLIGMNDFMSVYVLNLASQQILANDIRTSMELVWIDEKKSTFLLSDTPLYINDTTYLYKLKMYKITGSHLSIVRTDTIHMPIDVKDDLRVNYTIAQRILYEN
;
A
#
# COMPACT_ATOMS: atom_id res chain seq x y z
N MET A 1 19.97 -63.59 -8.00
CA MET A 1 20.35 -62.90 -9.25
C MET A 1 19.27 -63.15 -10.29
N LYS A 2 18.35 -62.18 -10.45
CA LYS A 2 17.44 -62.01 -11.60
C LYS A 2 16.94 -60.56 -11.51
N PHE A 3 17.40 -59.74 -12.45
CA PHE A 3 17.04 -58.34 -12.62
C PHE A 3 15.59 -58.25 -13.13
N ILE A 4 14.81 -57.31 -12.59
CA ILE A 4 13.54 -56.89 -13.18
C ILE A 4 13.76 -55.48 -13.73
N ASP A 5 13.64 -55.40 -15.04
CA ASP A 5 13.82 -54.21 -15.87
C ASP A 5 12.77 -53.13 -15.61
N ILE A 6 13.26 -51.90 -15.49
CA ILE A 6 12.51 -50.66 -15.53
C ILE A 6 12.29 -50.28 -17.00
N LYS A 7 11.03 -50.12 -17.42
CA LYS A 7 10.69 -49.39 -18.65
C LYS A 7 9.85 -48.17 -18.33
N LEU A 8 10.51 -47.01 -18.35
CA LEU A 8 9.89 -45.71 -18.59
C LEU A 8 9.30 -45.70 -20.01
N SER A 9 8.08 -45.17 -20.15
CA SER A 9 7.54 -44.73 -21.43
C SER A 9 6.89 -43.36 -21.22
N LEU A 10 7.56 -42.36 -21.78
CA LEU A 10 7.19 -40.96 -21.85
C LEU A 10 6.55 -40.73 -23.22
N SER A 11 5.25 -40.46 -23.28
CA SER A 11 4.59 -40.03 -24.52
C SER A 11 3.55 -38.95 -24.23
N LEU A 12 4.02 -37.72 -24.41
CA LEU A 12 3.28 -36.49 -24.61
C LEU A 12 2.41 -36.61 -25.88
N LEU A 13 1.11 -36.33 -25.80
CA LEU A 13 0.31 -36.06 -26.99
C LEU A 13 -0.62 -34.87 -26.73
N ILE A 14 -0.24 -33.74 -27.31
CA ILE A 14 -1.05 -32.53 -27.43
C ILE A 14 -1.93 -32.70 -28.66
N LEU A 15 -3.24 -32.62 -28.51
CA LEU A 15 -4.17 -32.51 -29.65
C LEU A 15 -4.80 -31.12 -29.64
N LEU A 16 -4.30 -30.27 -30.54
CA LEU A 16 -4.94 -29.03 -30.98
C LEU A 16 -6.03 -29.37 -32.00
N THR A 17 -7.27 -28.99 -31.72
CA THR A 17 -8.30 -28.86 -32.76
C THR A 17 -8.56 -27.39 -33.05
N VAL A 18 -8.68 -27.12 -34.35
CA VAL A 18 -8.52 -25.88 -35.06
C VAL A 18 -9.87 -25.49 -35.67
N LEU A 19 -10.21 -24.18 -35.64
CA LEU A 19 -11.16 -23.43 -36.54
C LEU A 19 -12.64 -23.87 -36.49
N SER A 20 -13.66 -23.08 -36.78
CA SER A 20 -13.92 -21.70 -37.20
C SER A 20 -15.45 -21.61 -37.37
N CYS A 21 -16.07 -20.47 -37.05
CA CYS A 21 -17.23 -19.90 -37.77
C CYS A 21 -17.42 -18.48 -37.24
N GLN A 22 -17.00 -17.46 -38.00
CA GLN A 22 -17.80 -16.70 -38.97
C GLN A 22 -18.83 -15.74 -38.35
N ASN A 23 -18.43 -14.47 -38.38
CA ASN A 23 -19.18 -13.23 -38.57
C ASN A 23 -20.72 -13.30 -38.57
N ARG A 24 -21.32 -12.51 -37.66
CA ARG A 24 -22.54 -11.75 -37.98
C ARG A 24 -22.51 -10.39 -37.29
N SER A 25 -22.50 -9.34 -38.13
CA SER A 25 -22.59 -7.93 -37.75
C SER A 25 -23.98 -7.61 -37.20
N THR A 26 -24.06 -6.89 -36.09
CA THR A 26 -25.19 -6.04 -35.75
C THR A 26 -24.69 -4.81 -34.99
N THR A 27 -24.89 -3.67 -35.62
CA THR A 27 -24.57 -2.32 -35.18
C THR A 27 -25.43 -1.95 -33.97
N ILE A 28 -24.82 -1.72 -32.80
CA ILE A 28 -25.39 -0.85 -31.76
C ILE A 28 -24.22 -0.04 -31.19
N GLY A 29 -24.30 1.28 -31.39
CA GLY A 29 -23.33 2.23 -30.87
C GLY A 29 -23.22 2.15 -29.36
N LYS A 30 -22.01 1.90 -28.89
CA LYS A 30 -21.55 2.36 -27.59
C LYS A 30 -20.11 2.79 -27.78
N SER A 31 -19.90 4.08 -27.55
CA SER A 31 -18.60 4.74 -27.37
C SER A 31 -17.60 3.75 -26.77
N SER A 32 -16.71 3.24 -27.64
CA SER A 32 -15.45 2.68 -27.19
C SER A 32 -14.66 3.89 -26.69
N ASN A 33 -14.81 4.18 -25.40
CA ASN A 33 -13.75 4.85 -24.68
C ASN A 33 -12.53 3.95 -24.84
N THR A 34 -11.70 4.29 -25.82
CA THR A 34 -10.30 3.95 -25.88
C THR A 34 -9.74 4.36 -24.52
N GLN A 35 -9.66 3.40 -23.61
CA GLN A 35 -9.00 3.56 -22.33
C GLN A 35 -7.53 3.78 -22.71
N SER A 36 -7.12 5.04 -22.59
CA SER A 36 -5.76 5.48 -22.86
C SER A 36 -4.81 4.61 -22.06
N THR A 37 -4.06 3.76 -22.75
CA THR A 37 -2.83 3.14 -22.26
C THR A 37 -1.72 4.19 -22.22
N ASP A 38 -1.94 5.24 -21.44
CA ASP A 38 -1.04 6.38 -21.25
C ASP A 38 -1.31 6.94 -19.84
N SER A 39 -0.69 6.36 -18.83
CA SER A 39 -0.22 7.15 -17.68
C SER A 39 0.65 6.27 -16.81
N ILE A 40 1.96 6.40 -17.00
CA ILE A 40 2.91 6.08 -15.94
C ILE A 40 2.50 6.91 -14.72
N GLU A 41 1.96 6.24 -13.70
CA GLU A 41 2.46 6.24 -12.33
C GLU A 41 2.76 7.59 -11.63
N HIS A 42 2.05 8.67 -11.94
CA HIS A 42 2.20 9.92 -11.17
C HIS A 42 1.16 10.03 -10.05
N PHE A 43 1.63 10.26 -8.82
CA PHE A 43 0.77 10.62 -7.70
C PHE A 43 0.69 12.12 -7.55
N ASN A 44 -0.52 12.66 -7.59
CA ASN A 44 -0.76 14.09 -7.51
C ASN A 44 -1.74 14.42 -6.39
N VAL A 45 -1.33 15.34 -5.53
CA VAL A 45 -2.13 15.88 -4.42
C VAL A 45 -2.17 17.39 -4.55
N LYS A 46 -3.37 17.95 -4.39
CA LYS A 46 -3.58 19.40 -4.35
C LYS A 46 -4.66 19.72 -3.34
N ASP A 47 -4.25 20.10 -2.15
CA ASP A 47 -5.13 20.59 -1.09
C ASP A 47 -4.69 21.98 -0.60
N SER A 48 -5.30 22.48 0.48
CA SER A 48 -5.01 23.81 1.05
C SER A 48 -3.64 23.94 1.73
N ILE A 49 -3.01 22.83 2.09
CA ILE A 49 -1.77 22.74 2.85
C ILE A 49 -0.63 22.24 1.96
N LEU A 50 -0.90 21.23 1.12
CA LEU A 50 0.06 20.48 0.33
C LEU A 50 -0.32 20.48 -1.16
N ARG A 51 0.63 20.88 -1.99
CA ARG A 51 0.66 20.52 -3.41
C ARG A 51 1.83 19.59 -3.60
N LEU A 52 1.62 18.41 -4.15
CA LEU A 52 2.67 17.43 -4.31
C LEU A 52 2.45 16.59 -5.56
N THR A 53 3.53 16.38 -6.29
CA THR A 53 3.64 15.40 -7.37
C THR A 53 4.75 14.42 -7.01
N ALA A 54 4.44 13.13 -6.98
CA ALA A 54 5.44 12.08 -6.89
C ALA A 54 5.59 11.40 -8.24
N THR A 55 6.84 11.24 -8.67
CA THR A 55 7.19 10.68 -9.97
C THR A 55 8.26 9.61 -9.80
N PRO A 56 7.96 8.34 -10.15
CA PRO A 56 8.99 7.31 -10.29
C PRO A 56 10.04 7.73 -11.32
N GLN A 57 11.30 7.49 -10.97
CA GLN A 57 12.47 7.70 -11.81
C GLN A 57 13.02 6.35 -12.27
N THR A 58 13.79 6.36 -13.34
CA THR A 58 14.32 5.13 -13.98
C THR A 58 15.35 4.37 -13.14
N ASP A 59 15.83 4.96 -12.04
CA ASP A 59 16.90 4.45 -11.18
C ASP A 59 16.39 3.84 -9.86
N GLY A 60 15.08 3.59 -9.75
CA GLY A 60 14.50 3.03 -8.52
C GLY A 60 14.23 4.09 -7.44
N GLU A 61 14.14 5.36 -7.83
CA GLU A 61 13.78 6.45 -6.94
C GLU A 61 12.38 7.00 -7.25
N ILE A 62 11.73 7.54 -6.22
CA ILE A 62 10.58 8.41 -6.37
C ILE A 62 11.04 9.81 -6.00
N CYS A 63 10.87 10.75 -6.91
CA CYS A 63 11.09 12.16 -6.64
C CYS A 63 9.76 12.86 -6.35
N LEU A 64 9.69 13.47 -5.18
CA LEU A 64 8.61 14.35 -4.77
C LEU A 64 8.96 15.77 -5.16
N LYS A 65 8.04 16.42 -5.88
CA LYS A 65 8.04 17.86 -6.11
C LYS A 65 6.85 18.45 -5.39
N TYR A 66 7.10 19.31 -4.40
CA TYR A 66 6.05 19.73 -3.46
C TYR A 66 6.17 21.16 -2.97
N TYR A 67 5.03 21.71 -2.59
CA TYR A 67 4.87 23.00 -1.97
C TYR A 67 3.99 22.86 -0.72
N LEU A 68 4.50 23.34 0.42
CA LEU A 68 3.72 23.51 1.64
C LEU A 68 3.25 24.98 1.73
N ASN A 69 2.03 25.21 2.22
CA ASN A 69 1.45 26.55 2.31
C ASN A 69 2.27 27.57 3.12
N HIS A 70 3.08 27.10 4.06
CA HIS A 70 3.95 27.92 4.90
C HIS A 70 5.37 28.05 4.31
N PHE A 71 5.62 27.50 3.13
CA PHE A 71 6.88 27.64 2.40
C PHE A 71 6.82 28.76 1.38
N ALA A 72 7.95 29.44 1.21
CA ALA A 72 8.10 30.50 0.21
C ALA A 72 8.26 29.94 -1.21
N SER A 73 8.74 28.71 -1.35
CA SER A 73 9.03 28.08 -2.64
C SER A 73 8.73 26.59 -2.62
N GLU A 74 8.57 26.05 -3.82
CA GLU A 74 8.54 24.61 -4.07
C GLU A 74 9.90 23.99 -3.71
N ARG A 75 9.87 22.70 -3.36
CA ARG A 75 11.03 21.90 -2.97
C ARG A 75 10.91 20.50 -3.55
N ASP A 76 12.06 19.84 -3.62
CA ASP A 76 12.16 18.47 -4.09
C ASP A 76 12.73 17.55 -2.99
N LEU A 77 12.31 16.29 -2.99
CA LEU A 77 12.85 15.22 -2.14
C LEU A 77 12.75 13.89 -2.89
N CYS A 78 13.89 13.27 -3.17
CA CYS A 78 13.93 11.95 -3.78
C CYS A 78 14.28 10.88 -2.74
N PHE A 79 13.71 9.69 -2.90
CA PHE A 79 14.00 8.55 -2.05
C PHE A 79 13.89 7.25 -2.85
N LYS A 80 14.69 6.26 -2.48
CA LYS A 80 14.62 4.91 -3.07
C LYS A 80 13.37 4.17 -2.62
N TYR A 81 12.69 3.53 -3.56
CA TYR A 81 11.64 2.56 -3.27
C TYR A 81 12.20 1.14 -3.29
N PHE A 82 11.36 0.16 -2.94
CA PHE A 82 11.74 -1.26 -2.90
C PHE A 82 12.25 -1.75 -4.27
N ASP A 83 13.27 -2.62 -4.26
CA ASP A 83 13.81 -3.17 -5.50
C ASP A 83 12.84 -4.17 -6.16
N TYR A 84 12.94 -4.31 -7.48
CA TYR A 84 12.32 -5.38 -8.27
C TYR A 84 10.77 -5.40 -8.34
N SER A 85 10.12 -4.24 -8.28
CA SER A 85 8.67 -4.11 -8.43
C SER A 85 8.30 -2.77 -9.05
N ASP A 86 7.20 -2.75 -9.79
CA ASP A 86 6.54 -1.51 -10.20
C ASP A 86 6.04 -0.76 -8.97
N VAL A 87 5.94 0.57 -9.07
CA VAL A 87 5.45 1.43 -8.00
C VAL A 87 4.01 1.79 -8.28
N ILE A 88 3.12 1.32 -7.42
CA ILE A 88 1.71 1.66 -7.51
C ILE A 88 1.35 2.59 -6.37
N PHE A 89 0.82 3.77 -6.72
CA PHE A 89 0.24 4.71 -5.76
C PHE A 89 -1.24 4.36 -5.54
N PRO A 90 -1.62 3.79 -4.38
CA PRO A 90 -3.00 3.41 -4.12
C PRO A 90 -3.91 4.63 -4.01
N ASN A 91 -5.13 4.54 -4.57
CA ASN A 91 -6.15 5.59 -4.42
C ASN A 91 -6.68 5.72 -2.99
N ILE A 92 -6.58 4.65 -2.20
CA ILE A 92 -6.99 4.55 -0.80
C ILE A 92 -5.99 3.64 -0.11
N SER A 93 -5.32 4.16 0.92
CA SER A 93 -4.28 3.42 1.66
C SER A 93 -4.12 3.89 3.11
N VAL A 94 -4.79 4.98 3.47
CA VAL A 94 -4.72 5.58 4.80
C VAL A 94 -6.13 5.75 5.36
N GLY A 95 -6.32 5.32 6.61
CA GLY A 95 -7.49 5.61 7.43
C GLY A 95 -7.14 6.63 8.51
N ILE A 96 -7.63 7.87 8.38
CA ILE A 96 -7.35 8.94 9.33
C ILE A 96 -8.48 9.00 10.35
N LEU A 97 -8.16 8.68 11.61
CA LEU A 97 -9.12 8.63 12.71
C LEU A 97 -9.55 10.04 13.13
N ASN A 98 -10.86 10.22 13.35
CA ASN A 98 -11.46 11.44 13.89
C ASN A 98 -12.53 11.09 14.95
N GLY A 99 -12.08 10.67 16.14
CA GLY A 99 -13.00 10.26 17.20
C GLY A 99 -13.74 8.98 16.81
N HIS A 100 -15.07 9.06 16.69
CA HIS A 100 -15.94 7.93 16.36
C HIS A 100 -16.14 7.71 14.84
N SER A 101 -15.37 8.41 14.01
CA SER A 101 -15.35 8.20 12.56
C SER A 101 -13.92 8.18 12.03
N PHE A 102 -13.77 7.90 10.74
CA PHE A 102 -12.52 8.06 10.02
C PHE A 102 -12.79 8.56 8.60
N ARG A 103 -11.77 9.16 7.99
CA ARG A 103 -11.75 9.46 6.56
C ARG A 103 -10.70 8.59 5.87
N LYS A 104 -10.97 8.25 4.61
CA LYS A 104 -10.02 7.55 3.75
C LYS A 104 -9.19 8.55 2.96
N SER A 105 -7.93 8.22 2.71
CA SER A 105 -7.00 9.00 1.91
C SER A 105 -5.98 8.08 1.24
N ASN A 106 -5.27 8.59 0.24
CA ASN A 106 -4.12 7.96 -0.38
C ASN A 106 -2.78 8.34 0.29
N TYR A 107 -2.79 9.32 1.20
CA TYR A 107 -1.66 9.69 2.06
C TYR A 107 -2.14 10.19 3.42
N GLY A 108 -1.23 10.26 4.39
CA GLY A 108 -1.41 10.98 5.65
C GLY A 108 -0.45 12.16 5.76
N LEU A 109 -0.91 13.26 6.36
CA LEU A 109 -0.05 14.41 6.66
C LEU A 109 -0.16 14.74 8.14
N ILE A 110 0.90 14.46 8.90
CA ILE A 110 0.97 14.73 10.34
C ILE A 110 1.73 16.05 10.55
N HIS A 111 1.19 16.93 11.40
CA HIS A 111 1.75 18.27 11.64
C HIS A 111 2.06 19.06 10.37
N ASP A 112 1.21 18.95 9.35
CA ASP A 112 1.28 19.69 8.09
C ASP A 112 2.59 19.54 7.29
N SER A 113 3.45 18.58 7.66
CA SER A 113 4.80 18.45 7.09
C SER A 113 5.35 17.02 7.08
N ILE A 114 4.79 16.11 7.86
CA ILE A 114 5.25 14.72 7.93
C ILE A 114 4.32 13.86 7.09
N LEU A 115 4.78 13.54 5.89
CA LEU A 115 4.07 12.74 4.92
C LEU A 115 4.22 11.25 5.26
N VAL A 116 3.09 10.59 5.46
CA VAL A 116 2.98 9.13 5.47
C VAL A 116 2.46 8.72 4.09
N LEU A 117 3.32 8.11 3.30
CA LEU A 117 3.07 7.74 1.91
C LEU A 117 3.13 6.21 1.76
N PRO A 118 1.97 5.55 1.70
CA PRO A 118 1.93 4.12 1.38
C PRO A 118 2.01 3.90 -0.12
N LEU A 119 2.80 2.90 -0.52
CA LEU A 119 2.99 2.43 -1.89
C LEU A 119 2.68 0.94 -1.92
N ILE A 120 2.02 0.47 -2.97
CA ILE A 120 1.88 -0.97 -3.20
C ILE A 120 3.12 -1.44 -3.96
N GLY A 121 3.78 -2.46 -3.40
CA GLY A 121 4.94 -3.10 -3.99
C GLY A 121 4.72 -4.58 -4.27
N MET A 122 5.81 -5.34 -4.22
CA MET A 122 5.80 -6.76 -4.59
C MET A 122 4.80 -7.59 -3.76
N ASN A 123 4.06 -8.46 -4.43
CA ASN A 123 3.02 -9.35 -3.86
C ASN A 123 1.87 -8.60 -3.19
N ASP A 124 1.51 -7.41 -3.70
CA ASP A 124 0.42 -6.56 -3.21
C ASP A 124 0.59 -6.15 -1.73
N PHE A 125 1.81 -6.25 -1.18
CA PHE A 125 2.09 -5.70 0.14
C PHE A 125 2.25 -4.20 0.07
N MET A 126 1.69 -3.52 1.08
CA MET A 126 1.80 -2.09 1.21
C MET A 126 3.06 -1.72 2.00
N SER A 127 3.95 -1.00 1.36
CA SER A 127 5.17 -0.42 1.92
C SER A 127 4.93 1.04 2.29
N VAL A 128 5.28 1.42 3.51
CA VAL A 128 5.01 2.75 4.07
C VAL A 128 6.30 3.54 4.20
N TYR A 129 6.28 4.74 3.62
CA TYR A 129 7.36 5.71 3.67
C TYR A 129 6.94 6.87 4.56
N VAL A 130 7.81 7.29 5.47
CA VAL A 130 7.55 8.41 6.38
C VAL A 130 8.60 9.48 6.13
N LEU A 131 8.16 10.64 5.66
CA LEU A 131 9.03 11.69 5.13
C LEU A 131 8.72 13.00 5.85
N ASN A 132 9.74 13.64 6.42
CA ASN A 132 9.63 15.01 6.90
C ASN A 132 9.90 15.95 5.72
N LEU A 133 8.84 16.47 5.12
CA LEU A 133 8.91 17.42 4.01
C LEU A 133 9.52 18.75 4.44
N ALA A 134 9.38 19.13 5.72
CA ALA A 134 9.91 20.40 6.17
C ALA A 134 11.44 20.42 6.24
N SER A 135 12.03 19.32 6.70
CA SER A 135 13.47 19.12 6.80
C SER A 135 14.08 18.32 5.65
N GLN A 136 13.28 17.96 4.62
CA GLN A 136 13.70 17.10 3.51
C GLN A 136 14.37 15.78 3.97
N GLN A 137 13.83 15.17 5.02
CA GLN A 137 14.41 13.98 5.63
C GLN A 137 13.50 12.76 5.47
N ILE A 138 14.08 11.60 5.14
CA ILE A 138 13.41 10.31 5.21
C ILE A 138 13.47 9.82 6.66
N LEU A 139 12.33 9.75 7.34
CA LEU A 139 12.24 9.25 8.72
C LEU A 139 12.16 7.72 8.76
N ALA A 140 11.48 7.13 7.79
CA ALA A 140 11.46 5.69 7.57
C ALA A 140 11.20 5.35 6.11
N ASN A 141 11.75 4.21 5.69
CA ASN A 141 11.66 3.67 4.34
C ASN A 141 11.18 2.21 4.43
N ASP A 142 10.26 1.81 3.55
CA ASP A 142 9.76 0.44 3.36
C ASP A 142 9.32 -0.25 4.66
N ILE A 143 8.54 0.45 5.50
CA ILE A 143 7.86 -0.24 6.61
C ILE A 143 6.63 -0.94 6.04
N ARG A 144 6.66 -2.26 5.99
CA ARG A 144 5.56 -3.03 5.39
C ARG A 144 4.40 -3.22 6.35
N THR A 145 3.19 -3.26 5.79
CA THR A 145 1.97 -3.62 6.50
C THR A 145 1.17 -4.66 5.74
N SER A 146 0.51 -5.54 6.50
CA SER A 146 -0.44 -6.53 5.97
C SER A 146 -1.90 -6.15 6.22
N MET A 147 -2.15 -5.03 6.88
CA MET A 147 -3.47 -4.40 6.92
C MET A 147 -3.71 -3.60 5.64
N GLU A 148 -4.96 -3.57 5.19
CA GLU A 148 -5.41 -2.82 4.00
C GLU A 148 -5.09 -1.32 4.10
N LEU A 149 -5.13 -0.74 5.31
CA LEU A 149 -4.89 0.68 5.54
C LEU A 149 -3.82 0.91 6.61
N VAL A 150 -3.03 1.96 6.41
CA VAL A 150 -2.28 2.62 7.49
C VAL A 150 -3.25 3.46 8.31
N TRP A 151 -3.40 3.15 9.60
CA TRP A 151 -4.30 3.92 10.46
C TRP A 151 -3.56 5.03 11.17
N ILE A 152 -4.04 6.26 11.06
CA ILE A 152 -3.38 7.46 11.59
C ILE A 152 -4.27 8.16 12.61
N ASP A 153 -3.69 8.51 13.75
CA ASP A 153 -4.20 9.53 14.67
C ASP A 153 -3.33 10.78 14.55
N GLU A 154 -3.82 11.77 13.82
CA GLU A 154 -3.15 13.05 13.59
C GLU A 154 -2.94 13.84 14.89
N LYS A 155 -3.83 13.70 15.88
CA LYS A 155 -3.78 14.47 17.14
C LYS A 155 -2.67 13.96 18.06
N LYS A 156 -2.49 12.64 18.12
CA LYS A 156 -1.42 12.02 18.91
C LYS A 156 -0.11 11.85 18.13
N SER A 157 -0.12 12.13 16.83
CA SER A 157 1.01 11.95 15.90
C SER A 157 1.48 10.50 15.87
N THR A 158 0.51 9.59 15.83
CA THR A 158 0.74 8.15 15.89
C THR A 158 0.08 7.46 14.72
N PHE A 159 0.66 6.35 14.29
CA PHE A 159 0.06 5.49 13.28
C PHE A 159 0.27 4.02 13.59
N LEU A 160 -0.62 3.18 13.09
CA LEU A 160 -0.66 1.74 13.34
C LEU A 160 -0.42 0.98 12.03
N LEU A 161 0.50 0.03 12.09
CA LEU A 161 0.80 -0.93 11.03
C LEU A 161 0.75 -2.35 11.60
N SER A 162 0.69 -3.35 10.73
CA SER A 162 0.88 -4.75 11.12
C SER A 162 2.13 -5.36 10.51
N ASP A 163 2.72 -6.33 11.17
CA ASP A 163 3.66 -7.25 10.52
C ASP A 163 2.90 -8.25 9.62
N THR A 164 3.64 -9.08 8.89
CA THR A 164 3.10 -10.25 8.21
C THR A 164 2.39 -11.17 9.20
N PRO A 165 1.12 -11.55 8.95
CA PRO A 165 0.38 -12.40 9.86
C PRO A 165 1.00 -13.80 9.96
N LEU A 166 0.92 -14.38 11.16
CA LEU A 166 1.27 -15.78 11.39
C LEU A 166 0.02 -16.64 11.23
N TYR A 167 0.11 -17.71 10.45
CA TYR A 167 -0.94 -18.72 10.35
C TYR A 167 -1.02 -19.50 11.68
N ILE A 168 -2.22 -19.53 12.28
CA ILE A 168 -2.48 -20.30 13.51
C ILE A 168 -3.22 -21.60 13.16
N ASN A 169 -4.27 -21.49 12.34
CA ASN A 169 -5.07 -22.62 11.84
C ASN A 169 -5.93 -22.16 10.64
N ASP A 170 -6.75 -23.07 10.11
CA ASP A 170 -7.59 -22.84 8.92
C ASP A 170 -8.67 -21.76 9.08
N THR A 171 -8.85 -21.21 10.27
CA THR A 171 -9.85 -20.15 10.51
C THR A 171 -9.23 -18.86 11.01
N THR A 172 -7.96 -18.83 11.44
CA THR A 172 -7.41 -17.73 12.22
C THR A 172 -5.96 -17.38 11.84
N TYR A 173 -5.71 -16.07 11.68
CA TYR A 173 -4.38 -15.47 11.65
C TYR A 173 -4.06 -14.74 12.96
N LEU A 174 -2.77 -14.71 13.33
CA LEU A 174 -2.25 -13.85 14.39
C LEU A 174 -1.50 -12.68 13.78
N TYR A 175 -2.02 -11.48 13.98
CA TYR A 175 -1.38 -10.23 13.57
C TYR A 175 -0.60 -9.65 14.74
N LYS A 176 0.64 -9.21 14.47
CA LYS A 176 1.41 -8.36 15.37
C LYS A 176 1.27 -6.92 14.90
N LEU A 177 0.80 -6.06 15.78
CA LEU A 177 0.46 -4.67 15.49
C LEU A 177 1.48 -3.75 16.16
N LYS A 178 1.98 -2.75 15.43
CA LYS A 178 2.98 -1.79 15.90
C LYS A 178 2.42 -0.39 15.80
N MET A 179 2.31 0.27 16.95
CA MET A 179 2.01 1.69 17.03
C MET A 179 3.31 2.48 17.00
N TYR A 180 3.44 3.31 15.99
CA TYR A 180 4.53 4.24 15.81
C TYR A 180 4.11 5.62 16.31
N LYS A 181 5.05 6.36 16.88
CA LYS A 181 4.88 7.77 17.26
C LYS A 181 5.96 8.61 16.60
N ILE A 182 5.55 9.77 16.14
CA ILE A 182 6.45 10.78 15.59
C ILE A 182 6.66 11.87 16.65
N THR A 183 7.91 12.22 16.92
CA THR A 183 8.27 13.30 17.85
C THR A 183 9.44 14.10 17.25
N GLY A 184 9.11 15.27 16.70
CA GLY A 184 10.06 16.03 15.87
C GLY A 184 10.47 15.21 14.65
N SER A 185 11.78 15.05 14.44
CA SER A 185 12.36 14.24 13.36
C SER A 185 12.64 12.78 13.75
N HIS A 186 11.99 12.27 14.79
CA HIS A 186 12.20 10.90 15.25
C HIS A 186 10.91 10.09 15.13
N LEU A 187 11.06 8.88 14.59
CA LEU A 187 10.02 7.85 14.55
C LEU A 187 10.39 6.74 15.53
N SER A 188 9.48 6.37 16.42
CA SER A 188 9.70 5.28 17.38
C SER A 188 8.48 4.38 17.49
N ILE A 189 8.72 3.09 17.76
CA ILE A 189 7.64 2.16 18.15
C ILE A 189 7.36 2.40 19.62
N VAL A 190 6.12 2.76 19.95
CA VAL A 190 5.71 3.07 21.33
C VAL A 190 4.82 2.00 21.95
N ARG A 191 4.19 1.16 21.12
CA ARG A 191 3.40 0.01 21.59
C ARG A 191 3.43 -1.09 20.55
N THR A 192 3.48 -2.34 21.03
CA THR A 192 3.26 -3.53 20.22
C THR A 192 2.11 -4.30 20.85
N ASP A 193 1.16 -4.73 20.02
CA ASP A 193 0.00 -5.53 20.43
C ASP A 193 -0.13 -6.74 19.51
N THR A 194 -0.97 -7.70 19.88
CA THR A 194 -1.31 -8.84 19.03
C THR A 194 -2.81 -9.02 18.95
N ILE A 195 -3.28 -9.50 17.80
CA ILE A 195 -4.69 -9.82 17.60
C ILE A 195 -4.86 -11.10 16.80
N HIS A 196 -5.76 -11.95 17.26
CA HIS A 196 -6.25 -13.08 16.50
C HIS A 196 -7.41 -12.60 15.65
N MET A 197 -7.30 -12.77 14.34
CA MET A 197 -8.30 -12.32 13.38
C MET A 197 -8.75 -13.52 12.54
N PRO A 198 -10.06 -13.79 12.47
CA PRO A 198 -10.58 -14.78 11.55
C PRO A 198 -10.19 -14.45 10.09
N ILE A 199 -9.86 -15.48 9.31
CA ILE A 199 -9.36 -15.31 7.94
C ILE A 199 -10.38 -14.60 7.04
N ASP A 200 -11.67 -14.81 7.28
CA ASP A 200 -12.80 -14.27 6.52
C ASP A 200 -13.09 -12.78 6.79
N VAL A 201 -12.55 -12.22 7.88
CA VAL A 201 -12.76 -10.81 8.25
C VAL A 201 -11.50 -9.95 8.20
N LYS A 202 -10.37 -10.50 7.71
CA LYS A 202 -9.08 -9.78 7.70
C LYS A 202 -9.10 -8.47 6.90
N ASP A 203 -9.92 -8.43 5.85
CA ASP A 203 -10.11 -7.28 4.96
C ASP A 203 -11.41 -6.51 5.30
N ASP A 204 -12.08 -6.87 6.40
CA ASP A 204 -13.27 -6.13 6.86
C ASP A 204 -12.82 -4.80 7.48
N LEU A 205 -13.15 -3.72 6.77
CA LEU A 205 -12.78 -2.38 7.16
C LEU A 205 -13.34 -1.93 8.52
N ARG A 206 -14.54 -2.40 8.91
CA ARG A 206 -15.15 -2.07 10.19
C ARG A 206 -14.40 -2.76 11.33
N VAL A 207 -14.00 -4.01 11.12
CA VAL A 207 -13.15 -4.76 12.06
C VAL A 207 -11.80 -4.05 12.20
N ASN A 208 -11.13 -3.76 11.08
CA ASN A 208 -9.84 -3.04 11.06
C ASN A 208 -9.92 -1.66 11.74
N TYR A 209 -10.99 -0.90 11.49
CA TYR A 209 -11.23 0.38 12.16
C TYR A 209 -11.39 0.22 13.68
N THR A 210 -12.16 -0.77 14.13
CA THR A 210 -12.39 -1.02 15.56
C THR A 210 -11.08 -1.37 16.27
N ILE A 211 -10.24 -2.18 15.64
CA ILE A 211 -8.91 -2.54 16.13
C ILE A 211 -8.02 -1.30 16.22
N ALA A 212 -7.98 -0.49 15.15
CA ALA A 212 -7.19 0.72 15.11
C ALA A 212 -7.61 1.73 16.18
N GLN A 213 -8.92 1.94 16.35
CA GLN A 213 -9.48 2.82 17.37
C GLN A 213 -9.08 2.36 18.78
N ARG A 214 -9.23 1.07 19.08
CA ARG A 214 -8.80 0.48 20.36
C ARG A 214 -7.33 0.80 20.64
N ILE A 215 -6.44 0.50 19.70
CA ILE A 215 -5.00 0.58 19.94
C ILE A 215 -4.48 2.02 19.96
N LEU A 216 -4.98 2.89 19.08
CA LEU A 216 -4.51 4.27 18.99
C LEU A 216 -5.14 5.18 20.07
N TYR A 217 -6.36 4.89 20.53
CA TYR A 217 -7.03 5.74 21.52
C TYR A 217 -6.92 5.27 22.96
N GLU A 218 -6.83 3.96 23.22
CA GLU A 218 -6.65 3.45 24.59
C GLU A 218 -5.18 3.63 25.01
N ASN A 219 -4.96 4.47 26.02
CA ASN A 219 -3.66 4.66 26.66
C ASN A 219 -3.38 3.52 27.64
#